data_AF-A0A2P6M9K7-F1
#
_entry.id   AF-A0A2P6M9K7-F1
#
_cell.length_a   1.000
_cell.length_b   1.000
_cell.length_c   1.000
_cell.angle_alpha   90.00
_cell.angle_beta   90.00
_cell.angle_gamma   90.00
#
_symmetry.space_group_name_H-M   'P 1'
#
loop_
_entity.id
_entity.type
_entity.pdbx_description
1 polymer ?
#
loop_
_entity_poly.entity_id
_entity_poly.type
_entity_poly.pdbx_seq_one_letter_code
_entity_poly.pdbx_strand_id
1 'polypeptide(L)' 'MKVTVAHLRSVPGFSPKPGFCLSQSRVWFQRHGLDWRDFVRNGIDAEALEATGDGLALALVAHARREVANGR' A
#
# COMPACT_ATOMS: atom_id res chain seq x y z
N MET A 1 7.92 9.22 2.56
CA MET A 1 6.89 9.52 1.52
C MET A 1 5.56 8.91 1.93
N LYS A 2 4.43 9.46 1.49
CA LYS A 2 3.11 8.91 1.83
C LYS A 2 2.66 7.86 0.80
N VAL A 3 2.31 6.68 1.28
CA VAL A 3 1.63 5.64 0.51
C VAL A 3 0.13 5.84 0.69
N THR A 4 -0.63 5.85 -0.41
CA THR A 4 -2.08 6.09 -0.40
C THR A 4 -2.85 4.95 -1.07
N VAL A 5 -4.19 5.00 -0.98
CA VAL A 5 -5.09 4.09 -1.72
C VAL A 5 -4.86 4.11 -3.23
N ALA A 6 -4.40 5.23 -3.80
CA ALA A 6 -4.11 5.31 -5.23
C ALA A 6 -2.96 4.37 -5.62
N HIS A 7 -1.90 4.30 -4.81
CA HIS A 7 -0.80 3.35 -5.00
C HIS A 7 -1.28 1.90 -4.85
N LEU A 8 -2.16 1.65 -3.90
CA LEU A 8 -2.69 0.31 -3.64
C LEU A 8 -3.56 -0.22 -4.81
N ARG A 9 -4.28 0.67 -5.49
CA ARG A 9 -5.08 0.35 -6.68
C ARG A 9 -4.27 0.25 -7.97
N SER A 10 -3.12 0.92 -8.04
CA SER A 10 -2.25 0.92 -9.22
C SER A 10 -1.11 -0.09 -9.17
N VAL A 11 -0.90 -0.75 -8.02
CA VAL A 11 0.11 -1.81 -7.90
C VAL A 11 -0.08 -2.81 -9.04
N PRO A 12 0.95 -3.09 -9.86
CA PRO A 12 0.91 -4.19 -10.80
C PRO A 12 0.81 -5.47 -9.96
N GLY A 13 -0.39 -6.05 -9.93
CA GLY A 13 -0.70 -7.16 -9.04
C GLY A 13 0.15 -8.39 -9.34
N PHE A 14 0.21 -9.32 -8.38
CA PHE A 14 0.69 -10.69 -8.57
C PHE A 14 -0.34 -11.58 -9.31
N SER A 15 -1.35 -10.97 -9.95
CA SER A 15 -2.50 -11.60 -10.57
C SER A 15 -2.88 -10.80 -11.82
N PRO A 16 -3.63 -11.38 -12.78
CA PRO A 16 -3.95 -10.72 -14.05
C PRO A 16 -4.82 -9.45 -13.90
N LYS A 17 -5.41 -9.20 -12.72
CA LYS A 17 -6.00 -7.91 -12.39
C LYS A 17 -5.00 -7.03 -11.65
N PRO A 18 -4.70 -5.81 -12.15
CA PRO A 18 -3.90 -4.84 -11.40
C PRO A 18 -4.65 -4.34 -10.16
N GLY A 19 -3.89 -4.00 -9.12
CA GLY A 19 -4.38 -3.48 -7.85
C GLY A 19 -4.71 -4.55 -6.82
N PHE A 20 -4.46 -4.22 -5.55
CA PHE A 20 -4.91 -5.07 -4.44
C PHE A 20 -6.41 -4.88 -4.17
N CYS A 21 -7.07 -5.97 -3.79
CA CYS A 21 -8.47 -5.93 -3.38
C CYS A 21 -8.60 -5.20 -2.04
N LEU A 22 -9.40 -4.13 -1.98
CA LEU A 22 -9.55 -3.28 -0.78
C LEU A 22 -10.02 -4.06 0.45
N SER A 23 -10.84 -5.10 0.27
CA SER A 23 -11.29 -5.95 1.38
C SER A 23 -10.13 -6.73 1.99
N GLN A 24 -9.29 -7.34 1.16
CA GLN A 24 -8.10 -8.07 1.62
C GLN A 24 -7.05 -7.13 2.21
N SER A 25 -6.84 -5.97 1.60
CA SER A 25 -5.95 -4.95 2.15
C SER A 25 -6.43 -4.48 3.53
N ARG A 26 -7.73 -4.25 3.72
CA ARG A 26 -8.27 -3.89 5.04
C ARG A 26 -8.00 -4.97 6.09
N VAL A 27 -8.21 -6.25 5.74
CA VAL A 27 -7.92 -7.37 6.66
C VAL A 27 -6.43 -7.44 6.98
N TRP A 28 -5.57 -7.25 5.98
CA TRP A 28 -4.12 -7.18 6.16
C TRP A 28 -3.73 -6.04 7.11
N PHE A 29 -4.22 -4.81 6.88
CA PHE A 29 -3.97 -3.66 7.76
C PHE A 29 -4.36 -3.97 9.22
N GLN A 30 -5.54 -4.58 9.45
CA GLN A 30 -5.97 -4.98 10.79
C GLN A 30 -5.04 -6.01 11.44
N ARG A 31 -4.54 -6.99 10.68
CA ARG A 31 -3.58 -8.00 11.19
C ARG A 31 -2.24 -7.40 11.60
N HIS A 32 -1.81 -6.34 10.92
CA HIS A 32 -0.56 -5.63 11.23
C HIS A 32 -0.75 -4.47 12.23
N GLY A 33 -1.95 -4.31 12.80
CA GLY A 33 -2.24 -3.23 13.76
C GLY A 33 -2.28 -1.82 13.13
N LEU A 34 -2.43 -1.74 11.81
CA LEU A 34 -2.49 -0.48 11.07
C LEU A 34 -3.94 0.01 10.92
N ASP A 35 -4.16 1.32 11.05
CA ASP A 35 -5.48 1.91 10.87
C ASP A 35 -5.83 2.10 9.39
N TRP A 36 -6.73 1.24 8.88
CA TRP A 36 -7.24 1.33 7.51
C TRP A 36 -7.99 2.65 7.23
N ARG A 37 -8.77 3.17 8.19
CA ARG A 37 -9.57 4.38 7.99
C ARG A 37 -8.69 5.63 7.95
N ASP A 38 -7.60 5.64 8.71
CA ASP A 38 -6.60 6.69 8.64
C ASP A 38 -5.84 6.63 7.30
N PHE A 39 -5.39 5.42 6.91
CA PHE A 39 -4.73 5.20 5.63
C PHE A 39 -5.55 5.66 4.41
N VAL A 40 -6.86 5.41 4.39
CA VAL A 40 -7.72 5.84 3.27
C VAL A 40 -7.83 7.37 3.19
N ARG A 41 -7.78 8.08 4.31
CA ARG A 41 -7.94 9.54 4.38
C ARG A 41 -6.62 10.29 4.21
N ASN A 42 -5.59 9.86 4.92
CA ASN A 42 -4.32 10.58 5.05
C ASN A 42 -3.16 9.85 4.36
N GLY A 43 -3.33 8.59 3.97
CA GLY A 43 -2.22 7.70 3.62
C GLY A 43 -1.46 7.24 4.85
N ILE A 44 -0.39 6.47 4.64
CA ILE A 44 0.53 6.01 5.68
C ILE A 44 1.97 6.26 5.22
N ASP A 45 2.88 6.48 6.15
CA ASP A 45 4.30 6.58 5.81
C ASP A 45 4.86 5.26 5.28
N ALA A 46 5.72 5.38 4.27
CA ALA A 46 6.43 4.23 3.72
C ALA A 46 7.24 3.49 4.78
N GLU A 47 7.89 4.21 5.72
CA GLU A 47 8.66 3.57 6.79
C GLU A 47 7.78 2.70 7.70
N ALA A 48 6.53 3.13 7.96
CA ALA A 48 5.60 2.36 8.79
C ALA A 48 5.17 1.05 8.10
N LEU A 49 5.05 1.06 6.77
CA LEU A 49 4.82 -0.16 5.99
C LEU A 49 6.08 -1.03 5.94
N GLU A 50 7.26 -0.47 5.70
CA GLU A 50 8.52 -1.22 5.70
C GLU A 50 8.81 -1.86 7.07
N ALA A 51 8.43 -1.21 8.17
CA ALA A 51 8.55 -1.73 9.53
C ALA A 51 7.72 -3.00 9.79
N THR A 52 6.65 -3.26 9.01
CA THR A 52 5.90 -4.51 9.13
C THR A 52 6.68 -5.73 8.64
N GLY A 53 7.72 -5.54 7.82
CA GLY A 53 8.56 -6.61 7.26
C GLY A 53 7.85 -7.53 6.26
N ASP A 54 6.61 -7.20 5.88
CA ASP A 54 5.79 -8.04 5.02
C ASP A 54 6.10 -7.81 3.53
N GLY A 55 6.11 -8.89 2.74
CA GLY A 55 6.38 -8.82 1.31
C GLY A 55 5.39 -7.94 0.54
N LEU A 56 4.12 -7.89 0.95
CA LEU A 56 3.10 -7.02 0.35
C LEU A 56 3.38 -5.56 0.66
N ALA A 57 3.78 -5.25 1.90
CA ALA A 57 4.12 -3.90 2.31
C ALA A 57 5.32 -3.36 1.54
N LEU A 58 6.39 -4.16 1.43
CA LEU A 58 7.59 -3.81 0.67
C LEU A 58 7.27 -3.60 -0.82
N ALA A 59 6.49 -4.48 -1.42
CA ALA A 59 6.06 -4.35 -2.82
C ALA A 59 5.23 -3.08 -3.05
N LEU A 60 4.30 -2.77 -2.13
CA LEU A 60 3.48 -1.57 -2.19
C LEU A 60 4.32 -0.29 -2.07
N VAL A 61 5.28 -0.25 -1.14
CA VAL A 61 6.20 0.89 -0.96
C VAL A 61 7.07 1.08 -2.19
N ALA A 62 7.63 0.00 -2.75
CA ALA A 62 8.43 0.05 -3.97
C ALA A 62 7.62 0.61 -5.16
N HIS A 63 6.37 0.16 -5.32
CA HIS A 63 5.47 0.69 -6.35
C HIS A 63 5.15 2.17 -6.13
N ALA A 64 4.81 2.54 -4.90
CA ALA A 64 4.53 3.93 -4.55
C ALA A 64 5.71 4.86 -4.84
N ARG A 65 6.94 4.44 -4.51
CA ARG A 65 8.17 5.18 -4.87
C ARG A 65 8.30 5.36 -6.37
N ARG A 66 7.94 4.34 -7.15
CA ARG A 66 8.00 4.37 -8.62
C ARG A 66 6.96 5.31 -9.21
N GLU A 67 5.73 5.32 -8.70
CA GLU A 67 4.69 6.24 -9.14
C GLU A 67 5.05 7.70 -8.85
N VAL A 68 5.57 7.98 -7.65
CA VAL A 68 6.07 9.32 -7.29
C VAL A 68 7.23 9.73 -8.20
N ALA A 69 8.16 8.82 -8.49
CA ALA A 69 9.26 9.07 -9.44
C ALA A 69 8.77 9.30 -10.88
N ASN A 70 7.64 8.69 -11.26
CA ASN A 70 6.98 8.89 -12.54
C ASN A 70 6.11 10.18 -12.57
N GLY A 71 6.07 10.94 -11.47
CA GLY A 71 5.32 12.20 -11.37
C GLY A 71 3.80 12.03 -11.21
N ARG A 72 3.34 10.85 -10.77
CA ARG A 72 1.92 10.56 -10.48
C ARG A 72 1.61 10.57 -8.99
#